data_AF-W9GU37-F1
#
_entry.id   AF-W9GU37-F1
#
_cell.length_a   1.000
_cell.length_b   1.000
_cell.length_c   1.000
_cell.angle_alpha   90.00
_cell.angle_beta   90.00
_cell.angle_gamma   90.00
#
_symmetry.space_group_name_H-M   'P 1'
#
loop_
_entity.id
_entity.type
_entity.pdbx_description
1 polymer ?
#
loop_
_entity_poly.entity_id
_entity_poly.type
_entity_poly.pdbx_seq_one_letter_code
_entity_poly.pdbx_strand_id
1 'polypeptide(L)'
;MDVIDIPRRIDAPRRLLLWTTDEVVPVAVGVMVGITVDRLLLCAAIGFVFVRFYRRFRDGRADGYLLHALYWAGITKPKGHSFPNPFVSRWLP
;
A
#
# COMPACT_ATOMS: atom_id res chain seq x y z
N MET A 1 -29.80 15.69 20.85
CA MET A 1 -29.03 15.37 19.63
C MET A 1 -27.73 14.78 20.11
N ASP A 2 -27.60 13.46 20.09
CA ASP A 2 -26.36 12.80 20.48
C ASP A 2 -25.29 13.07 19.42
N VAL A 3 -24.10 13.49 19.86
CA VAL A 3 -22.98 13.77 18.96
C VAL A 3 -22.41 12.43 18.52
N ILE A 4 -22.60 12.10 17.24
CA ILE A 4 -22.01 10.90 16.63
C ILE A 4 -20.52 11.18 16.41
N ASP A 5 -19.65 10.48 17.12
CA ASP A 5 -18.20 10.57 16.89
C ASP A 5 -17.82 9.77 15.63
N ILE A 6 -17.36 10.47 14.59
CA ILE A 6 -16.94 9.86 13.33
C ILE A 6 -15.45 9.52 13.44
N PRO A 7 -15.06 8.24 13.31
CA PRO A 7 -13.67 7.84 13.45
C PRO A 7 -12.81 8.42 12.31
N ARG A 8 -11.85 9.27 12.65
CA ARG A 8 -11.01 10.01 11.69
C ARG A 8 -9.96 9.17 10.94
N ARG A 9 -9.80 7.88 11.28
CA ARG A 9 -8.70 7.01 10.80
C ARG A 9 -9.16 5.67 10.26
N ILE A 10 -10.41 5.56 9.82
CA ILE A 10 -10.95 4.29 9.30
C ILE A 10 -10.24 3.83 8.01
N ASP A 11 -9.80 4.79 7.18
CA ASP A 11 -9.11 4.54 5.91
C ASP A 11 -7.58 4.55 6.04
N ALA A 12 -7.05 4.84 7.24
CA ALA A 12 -5.60 4.91 7.43
C ALA A 12 -4.99 3.50 7.44
N PRO A 13 -3.81 3.31 6.83
CA PRO A 13 -3.12 2.03 6.87
C PRO A 13 -2.84 1.63 8.33
N ARG A 14 -3.04 0.35 8.62
CA ARG A 14 -2.87 -0.18 9.97
C ARG A 14 -1.43 0.06 10.42
N ARG A 15 -1.26 0.54 11.64
CA ARG A 15 0.06 0.74 12.25
C ARG A 15 0.39 -0.45 13.14
N LEU A 16 1.59 -0.97 12.99
CA LEU A 16 2.21 -1.94 13.87
C LEU A 16 3.29 -1.22 14.69
N LEU A 17 3.03 -1.02 15.97
CA LEU A 17 3.92 -0.29 16.88
C LEU A 17 4.22 1.14 16.38
N LEU A 18 5.37 1.37 15.74
CA LEU A 18 5.80 2.65 15.17
C LEU A 18 5.74 2.69 13.63
N TRP A 19 5.48 1.56 12.97
CA TRP A 19 5.60 1.38 11.53
C TRP A 19 4.23 1.13 10.89
N THR A 20 4.03 1.53 9.65
CA THR A 20 2.81 1.18 8.88
C THR A 20 2.93 -0.24 8.29
N THR A 21 1.81 -0.95 8.13
CA THR A 21 1.82 -2.32 7.57
C THR A 21 2.53 -2.38 6.21
N ASP A 22 2.37 -1.36 5.37
CA ASP A 22 3.04 -1.25 4.07
C ASP A 22 4.58 -1.13 4.18
N GLU A 23 5.10 -0.68 5.33
CA GLU A 23 6.54 -0.57 5.59
C GLU A 23 7.10 -1.86 6.22
N VAL A 24 6.29 -2.58 6.99
CA VAL A 24 6.71 -3.83 7.65
C VAL A 24 6.81 -4.97 6.63
N VAL A 25 5.90 -5.03 5.67
CA VAL A 25 5.84 -6.12 4.68
C VAL A 25 7.14 -6.28 3.88
N PRO A 26 7.75 -5.22 3.29
CA PRO A 26 8.99 -5.37 2.53
C PRO A 26 10.19 -5.79 3.39
N VAL A 27 10.27 -5.32 4.64
CA VAL A 27 11.34 -5.75 5.57
C VAL A 27 11.17 -7.22 5.94
N ALA A 28 9.95 -7.65 6.26
CA ALA A 28 9.65 -9.04 6.58
C ALA A 28 9.99 -9.98 5.41
N VAL A 29 9.64 -9.59 4.18
CA VAL A 29 10.01 -10.33 2.96
C VAL A 29 11.53 -10.37 2.77
N GLY A 30 12.22 -9.24 2.95
CA GLY A 30 13.68 -9.17 2.86
C GLY A 30 14.38 -10.06 3.89
N VAL A 31 13.85 -10.17 5.10
CA VAL A 31 14.33 -11.09 6.13
C VAL A 31 14.09 -12.55 5.72
N MET A 32 12.89 -12.90 5.27
CA MET A 32 12.58 -14.27 4.82
C MET A 32 13.50 -14.73 3.68
N VAL A 33 13.74 -13.85 2.69
CA VAL A 33 14.68 -14.11 1.59
C VAL A 33 16.13 -14.13 2.08
N GLY A 34 16.48 -13.28 3.04
CA GLY A 34 17.82 -13.27 3.63
C GLY A 34 18.18 -14.56 4.35
N ILE A 35 17.20 -15.22 4.99
CA ILE A 35 17.37 -16.53 5.61
C ILE A 35 17.62 -17.61 4.54
N THR A 36 16.89 -17.58 3.41
CA THR A 36 17.07 -18.61 2.37
C THR A 36 18.39 -18.47 1.61
N VAL A 37 18.94 -17.26 1.53
CA VAL A 37 20.20 -16.96 0.81
C VAL A 37 21.43 -17.00 1.75
N ASP A 38 21.25 -17.28 3.04
CA ASP A 38 22.29 -17.23 4.08
C ASP A 38 22.99 -15.85 4.18
N ARG A 39 22.32 -14.80 3.71
CA ARG A 39 22.84 -13.42 3.66
C ARG A 39 21.85 -12.45 4.31
N LEU A 40 21.45 -12.78 5.53
CA LEU A 40 20.43 -12.06 6.29
C LEU A 40 20.67 -10.55 6.36
N LEU A 41 21.88 -10.14 6.78
CA LEU A 41 22.20 -8.72 6.96
C LEU A 41 22.17 -7.94 5.65
N LEU A 42 22.64 -8.55 4.55
CA LEU A 42 22.65 -7.93 3.24
C LEU A 42 21.22 -7.73 2.71
N CYS A 43 20.40 -8.77 2.77
CA CYS A 43 19.01 -8.71 2.34
C CYS A 43 18.16 -7.79 3.22
N ALA A 44 18.41 -7.75 4.54
CA ALA A 44 17.77 -6.82 5.44
C ALA A 44 18.14 -5.36 5.13
N ALA A 45 19.42 -5.08 4.85
CA ALA A 45 19.87 -3.75 4.46
C ALA A 45 19.22 -3.29 3.14
N ILE A 46 19.16 -4.18 2.14
CA ILE A 46 18.48 -3.92 0.87
C ILE A 46 16.98 -3.65 1.11
N GLY A 47 16.31 -4.46 1.91
CA GLY A 47 14.91 -4.26 2.28
C GLY A 47 14.67 -2.92 2.97
N PHE A 48 15.58 -2.50 3.85
CA PHE A 48 15.51 -1.20 4.52
C PHE A 48 15.68 -0.02 3.54
N VAL A 49 16.66 -0.10 2.63
CA VAL A 49 16.84 0.91 1.57
C VAL A 49 15.60 0.97 0.69
N PHE A 50 15.03 -0.18 0.34
CA PHE A 50 13.81 -0.25 -0.46
C PHE A 50 12.63 0.46 0.23
N VAL A 51 12.42 0.23 1.53
CA VAL A 51 11.39 0.93 2.31
C VAL A 51 11.65 2.43 2.36
N ARG A 52 12.92 2.87 2.46
CA ARG A 52 13.27 4.29 2.44
C ARG A 52 12.87 4.97 1.12
N PHE A 53 13.15 4.30 0.00
CA PHE A 53 12.75 4.77 -1.34
C PHE A 53 11.24 4.75 -1.53
N TYR A 54 10.58 3.65 -1.13
CA TYR A 54 9.13 3.53 -1.18
C TYR A 54 8.44 4.65 -0.40
N ARG A 55 8.93 4.95 0.80
CA ARG A 55 8.42 6.04 1.64
C ARG A 55 8.59 7.40 0.96
N ARG A 56 9.78 7.68 0.41
CA ARG A 56 10.06 8.91 -0.35
C ARG A 56 9.06 9.09 -1.51
N PHE A 57 8.74 8.00 -2.19
CA PHE A 57 7.80 8.00 -3.32
C PHE A 57 6.35 8.16 -2.87
N ARG A 58 5.95 7.49 -1.78
CA ARG A 58 4.60 7.56 -1.20
C ARG A 58 4.30 8.93 -0.60
N ASP A 59 5.21 9.48 0.21
CA ASP A 59 5.01 10.73 0.95
C ASP A 59 4.84 11.95 0.01
N GLY A 60 5.28 11.84 -1.25
CA GLY A 60 5.08 12.86 -2.28
C GLY A 60 3.78 12.72 -3.07
N ARG A 61 2.91 11.75 -2.76
CA ARG A 61 1.69 11.45 -3.50
C ARG A 61 0.49 11.34 -2.55
N ALA A 62 -0.71 11.55 -3.08
CA ALA A 62 -1.94 11.41 -2.30
C ALA A 62 -2.10 9.96 -1.79
N ASP A 63 -2.75 9.81 -0.63
CA ASP A 63 -3.10 8.51 -0.08
C ASP A 63 -3.90 7.69 -1.11
N GLY A 64 -3.57 6.40 -1.24
CA GLY A 64 -4.23 5.51 -2.22
C GLY A 64 -3.75 5.67 -3.67
N TYR A 65 -2.75 6.50 -3.98
CA TYR A 65 -2.22 6.67 -5.34
C TYR A 65 -1.86 5.34 -6.01
N LEU A 66 -1.21 4.43 -5.28
CA LEU A 66 -0.82 3.12 -5.81
C LEU A 66 -2.02 2.24 -6.15
N LEU A 67 -3.05 2.25 -5.29
CA LEU A 67 -4.31 1.55 -5.56
C LEU A 67 -5.00 2.13 -6.79
N HIS A 68 -4.96 3.45 -6.97
CA HIS A 68 -5.52 4.11 -8.16
C HIS A 68 -4.72 3.77 -9.44
N ALA A 69 -3.39 3.76 -9.37
CA ALA A 69 -2.56 3.32 -10.50
C ALA A 69 -2.82 1.85 -10.85
N LEU A 70 -2.98 0.99 -9.83
CA LEU A 70 -3.28 -0.42 -9.98
C LEU A 70 -4.68 -0.66 -10.55
N TYR A 71 -5.63 0.23 -10.24
CA TYR A 71 -6.96 0.27 -10.83
C TYR A 71 -6.90 0.58 -12.32
N TRP A 72 -6.16 1.60 -12.75
CA TRP A 72 -5.97 1.88 -14.18
C TRP A 72 -5.20 0.78 -14.92
N ALA A 73 -4.31 0.06 -14.23
CA ALA A 73 -3.64 -1.12 -14.77
C ALA A 73 -4.57 -2.36 -14.88
N GLY A 74 -5.79 -2.32 -14.34
CA GLY A 74 -6.75 -3.42 -14.36
C GLY A 74 -6.43 -4.57 -13.39
N ILE A 75 -5.49 -4.38 -12.46
CA ILE A 75 -5.05 -5.44 -11.52
C ILE A 75 -5.93 -5.45 -10.27
N THR A 76 -6.46 -4.30 -9.84
CA THR A 76 -7.42 -4.29 -8.72
C THR A 76 -8.75 -4.89 -9.17
N LYS A 77 -9.32 -5.80 -8.38
CA LYS A 77 -10.73 -6.17 -8.47
C LYS A 77 -11.55 -5.27 -7.55
N PRO A 78 -12.13 -4.17 -8.03
CA PRO A 78 -13.01 -3.37 -7.19
C PRO A 78 -14.21 -4.22 -6.77
N LYS A 79 -14.57 -4.18 -5.48
CA LYS A 79 -15.66 -4.98 -4.91
C LYS A 79 -17.00 -4.24 -4.83
N GLY A 80 -17.05 -2.97 -5.24
CA GLY A 80 -18.27 -2.17 -5.17
C GLY A 80 -19.00 -2.10 -6.51
N HIS A 81 -20.34 -2.15 -6.47
CA HIS A 81 -21.22 -2.05 -7.65
C HIS A 81 -21.05 -0.74 -8.43
N SER A 82 -20.62 0.33 -7.75
CA SER A 82 -20.42 1.65 -8.35
C SER A 82 -19.01 1.88 -8.89
N PHE A 83 -18.12 0.89 -8.84
CA PHE A 83 -16.77 1.04 -9.39
C PHE A 83 -16.81 0.84 -10.90
N PRO A 84 -16.51 1.88 -11.68
CA PRO A 84 -16.43 1.76 -13.13
C PRO A 84 -15.34 0.75 -13.52
N ASN A 85 -15.49 0.11 -14.68
CA ASN A 85 -14.40 -0.65 -15.27
C ASN A 85 -13.36 0.35 -15.81
N PRO A 86 -12.07 0.24 -15.45
CA PRO A 86 -11.02 1.15 -15.91
C PRO A 86 -10.87 1.23 -17.43
N PHE A 87 -11.29 0.18 -18.17
CA PHE A 87 -11.16 0.12 -19.63
C PHE A 87 -12.38 0.64 -20.39
N VAL A 88 -13.40 1.15 -19.70
CA VAL A 88 -14.58 1.74 -20.34
C VAL A 88 -14.33 3.22 -20.62
N SER A 89 -14.17 3.56 -21.90
CA SER A 89 -13.94 4.94 -22.37
C SER A 89 -15.22 5.75 -22.61
N ARG A 90 -16.39 5.09 -22.64
CA ARG A 90 -17.68 5.74 -22.95
C ARG A 90 -18.81 5.12 -22.13
N TRP A 91 -19.50 5.95 -21.35
CA TRP A 91 -20.56 5.55 -20.42
C TRP A 91 -21.98 5.77 -20.96
N LEU A 92 -22.13 6.64 -21.96
CA LEU A 92 -23.39 6.98 -22.60
C LEU A 92 -23.24 6.89 -24.13
N PRO A 93 -24.28 6.50 -24.87
CA PRO A 93 -24.31 6.52 -26.33
C PRO A 93 -24.25 7.94 -26.90
#